data_AF-A0A2M7APG1-F1
#
_entry.id   AF-A0A2M7APG1-F1
#
_cell.length_a   1.000
_cell.length_b   1.000
_cell.length_c   1.000
_cell.angle_alpha   90.00
_cell.angle_beta   90.00
_cell.angle_gamma   90.00
#
_symmetry.space_group_name_H-M   'P 1'
#
loop_
_entity.id
_entity.type
_entity.pdbx_description
1 polymer ?
#
loop_
_entity_poly.entity_id
_entity_poly.type
_entity_poly.pdbx_seq_one_letter_code
_entity_poly.pdbx_strand_id
1 'polypeptide(L)'
;VSALEHEEYFSKMREEINESREGLAAFLHGLNFKVFPSKINAVLLKFSAADCAYKFFEHLKKENIIVSRGNGNSNFGLDDTFVRIAIGNQEQMEKVRQVIADFKVKFPAIYHCSGNL
;
A
#
# COMPACT_ATOMS: atom_id res chain seq x y z
N VAL A 1 -24.53 -10.08 28.29
CA VAL A 1 -23.07 -9.83 28.16
C VAL A 1 -22.78 -9.84 26.68
N SER A 2 -22.44 -8.69 26.08
CA SER A 2 -22.22 -8.53 24.63
C SER A 2 -21.11 -7.49 24.39
N ALA A 3 -21.01 -6.46 25.24
CA ALA A 3 -19.92 -5.48 25.20
C ALA A 3 -18.50 -6.09 25.32
N LEU A 4 -18.31 -7.13 26.15
CA LEU A 4 -17.00 -7.78 26.34
C LEU A 4 -16.59 -8.68 25.16
N GLU A 5 -17.53 -9.37 24.52
CA GLU A 5 -17.26 -10.20 23.32
C GLU A 5 -16.91 -9.34 22.11
N HIS A 6 -17.50 -8.15 22.01
CA HIS A 6 -17.12 -7.17 21.00
C HIS A 6 -15.70 -6.65 21.19
N GLU A 7 -15.27 -6.43 22.44
CA GLU A 7 -13.92 -5.90 22.73
C GLU A 7 -12.81 -6.86 22.31
N GLU A 8 -12.93 -8.16 22.63
CA GLU A 8 -11.98 -9.18 22.19
C GLU A 8 -11.96 -9.33 20.66
N TYR A 9 -13.12 -9.32 20.02
CA TYR A 9 -13.24 -9.39 18.56
C TYR A 9 -12.56 -8.19 17.87
N PHE A 10 -12.80 -6.98 18.37
CA PHE A 10 -12.15 -5.77 17.86
C PHE A 10 -10.65 -5.73 18.17
N SER A 11 -10.19 -6.36 19.26
CA SER A 11 -8.75 -6.46 19.55
C SER A 11 -8.05 -7.35 18.52
N LYS A 12 -8.57 -8.57 18.30
CA LYS A 12 -8.01 -9.52 17.33
C LYS A 12 -7.96 -8.94 15.92
N MET A 13 -9.05 -8.30 15.49
CA MET A 13 -9.09 -7.65 14.17
C MET A 13 -8.05 -6.53 14.04
N ARG A 14 -7.81 -5.74 15.10
CA ARG A 14 -6.78 -4.70 15.10
C ARG A 14 -5.38 -5.29 15.02
N GLU A 15 -5.13 -6.39 15.72
CA GLU A 15 -3.86 -7.13 15.68
C GLU A 15 -3.59 -7.65 14.25
N GLU A 16 -4.54 -8.35 13.63
CA GLU A 16 -4.41 -8.88 12.27
C GLU A 16 -4.15 -7.79 11.22
N ILE A 17 -4.85 -6.65 11.34
CA ILE A 17 -4.63 -5.50 10.44
C ILE A 17 -3.25 -4.89 10.67
N ASN A 18 -2.81 -4.78 11.92
CA ASN A 18 -1.48 -4.26 12.24
C ASN A 18 -0.36 -5.15 11.71
N GLU A 19 -0.45 -6.46 11.93
CA GLU A 19 0.50 -7.44 11.40
C GLU A 19 0.55 -7.39 9.87
N SER A 20 -0.61 -7.34 9.22
CA SER A 20 -0.70 -7.22 7.76
C SER A 20 -0.09 -5.92 7.24
N ARG A 21 -0.35 -4.80 7.92
CA ARG A 21 0.21 -3.48 7.61
C ARG A 21 1.73 -3.47 7.74
N GLU A 22 2.24 -4.02 8.83
CA GLU A 22 3.67 -4.07 9.13
C GLU A 22 4.40 -5.02 8.18
N GLY A 23 3.82 -6.18 7.88
CA GLY A 23 4.35 -7.10 6.88
C GLY A 23 4.41 -6.47 5.47
N LEU A 24 3.36 -5.75 5.05
CA LEU A 24 3.37 -5.03 3.78
C LEU A 24 4.41 -3.90 3.77
N ALA A 25 4.49 -3.10 4.83
CA ALA A 25 5.46 -2.02 4.95
C ALA A 25 6.91 -2.55 4.92
N ALA A 26 7.20 -3.63 5.66
CA ALA A 26 8.51 -4.27 5.67
C ALA A 26 8.89 -4.83 4.28
N PHE A 27 7.95 -5.49 3.60
CA PHE A 27 8.14 -5.96 2.22
C PHE A 27 8.47 -4.80 1.27
N LEU A 28 7.70 -3.71 1.33
CA LEU A 28 7.91 -2.52 0.51
C LEU A 28 9.25 -1.85 0.81
N HIS A 29 9.65 -1.76 2.08
CA HIS A 29 10.97 -1.27 2.49
C HIS A 29 12.10 -2.15 1.96
N GLY A 30 11.97 -3.49 2.02
CA GLY A 30 12.94 -4.42 1.41
C GLY A 30 13.03 -4.28 -0.12
N LEU A 31 12.00 -3.71 -0.74
CA LEU A 31 11.96 -3.29 -2.14
C LEU A 31 12.32 -1.80 -2.32
N ASN A 32 13.01 -1.16 -1.38
CA ASN A 32 13.46 0.23 -1.46
C ASN A 32 12.34 1.26 -1.71
N PHE A 33 11.07 0.94 -1.47
CA PHE A 33 10.01 1.94 -1.56
C PHE A 33 10.10 2.92 -0.38
N LYS A 34 9.81 4.19 -0.65
CA LYS A 34 9.58 5.18 0.41
C LYS A 34 8.17 5.00 1.00
N VAL A 35 8.11 4.24 2.08
CA VAL A 35 6.89 3.99 2.86
C VAL A 35 6.79 4.99 4.02
N PHE A 36 5.62 5.59 4.20
CA PHE A 36 5.34 6.42 5.37
C PHE A 36 4.73 5.56 6.49
N PRO A 37 5.16 5.77 7.75
CA PRO A 37 4.52 5.12 8.88
C PRO A 37 3.04 5.53 8.92
N SER A 38 2.18 4.54 9.06
CA SER A 38 0.73 4.72 9.05
C SER A 38 0.15 4.15 10.33
N LYS A 39 -0.71 4.93 10.99
CA LYS A 39 -1.54 4.51 12.14
C LYS A 39 -2.95 4.11 11.72
N ILE A 40 -3.21 4.03 10.42
CA ILE A 40 -4.51 3.68 9.83
C ILE A 40 -4.37 2.41 8.99
N ASN A 41 -5.49 1.86 8.54
CA ASN A 41 -5.59 0.62 7.75
C ASN A 41 -5.11 0.80 6.29
N ALA A 42 -3.98 1.46 6.09
CA ALA A 42 -3.38 1.71 4.79
C ALA A 42 -1.87 1.92 4.90
N VAL A 43 -1.15 1.67 3.81
CA VAL A 43 0.25 2.08 3.61
C VAL A 43 0.28 3.20 2.57
N LEU A 44 1.07 4.24 2.84
CA LEU A 44 1.27 5.36 1.93
C LEU A 44 2.68 5.33 1.34
N LEU A 45 2.74 5.43 0.02
CA LEU A 45 3.96 5.45 -0.78
C LEU A 45 4.15 6.82 -1.43
N LYS A 46 5.41 7.27 -1.51
CA LYS A 46 5.80 8.46 -2.30
C LYS A 46 6.77 8.07 -3.40
N PHE A 47 6.48 8.52 -4.61
CA PHE A 47 7.36 8.43 -5.76
C PHE A 47 8.06 9.78 -5.99
N SER A 48 9.22 9.76 -6.65
CA SER A 48 9.93 11.00 -7.02
C SER A 48 9.28 11.76 -8.17
N ALA A 49 8.44 11.09 -8.97
CA ALA A 49 7.73 11.68 -10.11
C ALA A 49 6.31 11.13 -10.27
N ALA A 50 5.40 11.98 -10.76
CA ALA A 50 3.98 11.66 -10.97
C ALA A 50 3.76 10.51 -11.93
N ASP A 51 4.51 10.47 -13.04
CA ASP A 51 4.43 9.40 -14.04
C ASP A 51 4.79 8.03 -13.46
N CYS A 52 5.67 7.99 -12.47
CA CYS A 52 6.06 6.75 -11.82
C CYS A 52 4.95 6.24 -10.90
N ALA A 53 4.35 7.14 -10.11
CA ALA A 53 3.16 6.84 -9.33
C ALA A 53 1.99 6.40 -10.22
N TYR A 54 1.79 7.06 -11.36
CA TYR A 54 0.74 6.71 -12.32
C TYR A 54 0.96 5.33 -12.94
N LYS A 55 2.17 5.00 -13.38
CA LYS A 55 2.47 3.67 -13.95
C LYS A 55 2.35 2.56 -12.92
N PHE A 56 2.77 2.81 -11.68
CA PHE A 56 2.54 1.87 -10.58
C PHE A 56 1.04 1.66 -10.35
N PHE A 57 0.28 2.75 -10.22
CA PHE A 57 -1.18 2.72 -10.08
C PHE A 57 -1.87 1.94 -11.20
N GLU A 58 -1.53 2.23 -12.46
CA GLU A 58 -2.12 1.55 -13.63
C GLU A 58 -1.74 0.08 -13.70
N HIS A 59 -0.51 -0.29 -13.29
CA HIS A 59 -0.10 -1.69 -13.22
C HIS A 59 -0.95 -2.47 -12.20
N LEU A 60 -1.12 -1.93 -10.98
CA LEU A 60 -1.97 -2.56 -9.97
C LEU A 60 -3.43 -2.66 -10.45
N LYS A 61 -3.94 -1.59 -11.06
CA LYS A 61 -5.31 -1.56 -11.60
C LYS A 61 -5.54 -2.61 -12.68
N LYS A 62 -4.58 -2.82 -13.58
CA LYS A 62 -4.66 -3.87 -14.63
C LYS A 62 -4.71 -5.28 -14.05
N GLU A 63 -4.09 -5.48 -12.90
CA GLU A 63 -4.14 -6.74 -12.13
C GLU A 63 -5.37 -6.81 -11.20
N ASN A 64 -6.38 -5.96 -11.42
CA ASN A 64 -7.62 -5.85 -10.63
C ASN A 64 -7.41 -5.44 -9.16
N ILE A 65 -6.33 -4.72 -8.86
CA ILE A 65 -6.05 -4.17 -7.53
C ILE A 65 -6.34 -2.67 -7.53
N ILE A 66 -7.38 -2.27 -6.80
CA ILE A 66 -7.78 -0.87 -6.69
C ILE A 66 -7.02 -0.22 -5.54
N VAL A 67 -6.20 0.78 -5.86
CA VAL A 67 -5.50 1.63 -4.90
C VAL A 67 -5.89 3.10 -5.11
N SER A 68 -5.50 4.00 -4.21
CA SER A 68 -5.83 5.42 -4.34
C SER A 68 -4.59 6.24 -4.65
N ARG A 69 -4.56 6.96 -5.77
CA ARG A 69 -3.52 7.96 -6.07
C ARG A 69 -3.87 9.30 -5.40
N GLY A 70 -2.85 10.11 -5.08
CA GLY A 70 -3.08 11.48 -4.62
C GLY A 70 -3.77 12.35 -5.68
N ASN A 71 -4.26 13.51 -5.26
CA ASN A 71 -5.12 14.41 -6.04
C ASN A 71 -6.44 13.80 -6.55
N GLY A 72 -6.90 12.71 -5.92
CA GLY A 72 -8.24 12.13 -6.12
C GLY A 72 -9.22 12.50 -5.00
N ASN A 73 -10.51 12.23 -5.20
CA ASN A 73 -11.62 12.65 -4.32
C ASN A 73 -11.48 12.30 -2.82
N SER A 74 -10.60 11.35 -2.46
CA SER A 74 -10.44 10.86 -1.08
C SER A 74 -9.08 11.18 -0.44
N ASN A 75 -8.22 11.97 -1.11
CA ASN A 75 -6.83 12.25 -0.69
C ASN A 75 -6.49 13.76 -0.76
N PHE A 76 -7.36 14.62 -0.24
CA PHE A 76 -7.08 16.07 -0.15
C PHE A 76 -5.75 16.32 0.58
N GLY A 77 -4.84 17.05 -0.07
CA GLY A 77 -3.51 17.39 0.48
C GLY A 77 -2.35 16.49 0.03
N LEU A 78 -2.60 15.38 -0.68
CA LEU A 78 -1.55 14.59 -1.33
C LEU A 78 -1.48 14.92 -2.82
N ASP A 79 -0.28 15.25 -3.31
CA ASP A 79 -0.04 15.41 -4.75
C ASP A 79 -0.08 14.05 -5.49
N ASP A 80 -0.04 14.10 -6.81
CA ASP A 80 -0.25 12.97 -7.70
C ASP A 80 0.92 11.97 -7.77
N THR A 81 1.98 12.21 -6.99
CA THR A 81 3.12 11.31 -6.81
C THR A 81 2.95 10.36 -5.62
N PHE A 82 1.85 10.47 -4.87
CA PHE A 82 1.53 9.55 -3.77
C PHE A 82 0.58 8.44 -4.22
N VAL A 83 0.78 7.24 -3.65
CA VAL A 83 -0.13 6.10 -3.79
C VAL A 83 -0.42 5.51 -2.42
N ARG A 84 -1.71 5.34 -2.11
CA ARG A 84 -2.22 4.75 -0.87
C ARG A 84 -2.79 3.38 -1.15
N ILE A 85 -2.31 2.37 -0.44
CA ILE A 85 -2.76 0.99 -0.52
C ILE A 85 -3.52 0.69 0.78
N ALA A 86 -4.81 0.37 0.70
CA ALA A 86 -5.57 -0.06 1.87
C ALA A 86 -5.19 -1.48 2.27
N ILE A 87 -5.20 -1.77 3.57
CA ILE A 87 -4.95 -3.13 4.09
C ILE A 87 -6.23 -3.93 3.95
N GLY A 88 -6.15 -5.02 3.19
CA GLY A 88 -7.19 -6.02 3.05
C GLY A 88 -6.87 -7.28 3.87
N ASN A 89 -7.53 -8.39 3.54
CA ASN A 89 -7.23 -9.67 4.17
C ASN A 89 -5.89 -10.25 3.68
N GLN A 90 -5.44 -11.34 4.32
CA GLN A 90 -4.13 -11.95 4.05
C GLN A 90 -3.96 -12.37 2.57
N GLU A 91 -4.97 -12.99 1.95
CA GLU A 91 -4.92 -13.43 0.56
C GLU A 91 -4.78 -12.24 -0.41
N GLN A 92 -5.56 -11.18 -0.17
CA GLN A 92 -5.48 -9.93 -0.93
C GLN A 92 -4.10 -9.29 -0.78
N MET A 93 -3.55 -9.24 0.44
CA MET A 93 -2.22 -8.66 0.68
C MET A 93 -1.11 -9.50 0.05
N GLU A 94 -1.27 -10.82 -0.04
CA GLU A 94 -0.34 -11.68 -0.77
C GLU A 94 -0.37 -11.41 -2.27
N LYS A 95 -1.56 -11.31 -2.86
CA LYS A 95 -1.71 -10.93 -4.27
C LYS A 95 -1.10 -9.55 -4.56
N VAL A 96 -1.26 -8.59 -3.65
CA VAL A 96 -0.62 -7.26 -3.74
C VAL A 96 0.91 -7.39 -3.75
N ARG A 97 1.49 -8.17 -2.84
CA ARG A 97 2.94 -8.40 -2.80
C ARG A 97 3.47 -8.99 -4.11
N GLN A 98 2.79 -9.99 -4.65
CA GLN A 98 3.15 -10.62 -5.93
C GLN A 98 3.14 -9.60 -7.08
N VAL A 99 2.06 -8.83 -7.23
CA VAL A 99 1.92 -7.84 -8.31
C VAL A 99 2.99 -6.73 -8.20
N ILE A 100 3.38 -6.34 -6.99
CA ILE A 100 4.44 -5.36 -6.74
C ILE A 100 5.82 -5.93 -7.06
N ALA A 101 6.08 -7.20 -6.74
CA ALA A 101 7.31 -7.88 -7.14
C ALA A 101 7.43 -7.95 -8.68
N ASP A 102 6.34 -8.27 -9.37
CA ASP A 102 6.28 -8.28 -10.84
C ASP A 102 6.53 -6.90 -11.44
N PHE A 103 6.05 -5.83 -10.80
CA PHE A 103 6.28 -4.46 -11.24
C PHE A 103 7.78 -4.13 -11.33
N LYS A 104 8.57 -4.57 -10.33
CA LYS A 104 10.03 -4.37 -10.31
C LYS A 104 10.71 -5.03 -11.51
N VAL A 105 10.27 -6.24 -11.87
CA VAL A 105 10.83 -7.01 -13.00
C VAL A 105 10.42 -6.38 -14.33
N LYS A 106 9.15 -5.99 -14.48
CA LYS A 106 8.61 -5.44 -15.74
C LYS A 106 9.02 -3.99 -16.00
N PHE A 107 9.24 -3.19 -14.96
CA PHE A 107 9.51 -1.75 -15.08
C PHE A 107 10.74 -1.31 -14.28
N PRO A 108 11.95 -1.86 -14.57
CA PRO A 108 13.14 -1.60 -13.77
C PRO A 108 13.50 -0.12 -13.74
N ALA A 109 13.48 0.60 -14.87
CA ALA A 109 13.80 2.03 -14.92
C ALA A 109 12.87 2.91 -14.07
N ILE A 110 11.60 2.51 -13.95
CA ILE A 110 10.55 3.27 -13.24
C ILE A 110 10.57 2.96 -11.76
N TYR A 111 10.94 1.73 -11.42
CA TYR A 111 11.17 1.29 -10.05
C TYR A 111 12.30 2.07 -9.35
N HIS A 112 13.27 2.63 -10.09
CA HIS A 112 14.27 3.52 -9.49
C HIS A 112 13.64 4.82 -8.95
N CYS A 113 12.46 5.21 -9.45
CA CYS A 113 11.76 6.40 -8.99
C CYS A 113 10.86 6.15 -7.77
N SER A 114 10.77 4.91 -7.28
CA SER A 114 10.04 4.56 -6.06
C SER A 114 10.91 4.58 -4.80
N GLY A 115 12.23 4.72 -4.94
CA GLY A 115 13.22 4.75 -3.85
C GLY A 115 14.31 5.80 -4.04
N ASN A 116 14.51 6.64 -3.01
CA ASN A 116 15.49 7.72 -2.81
C ASN A 116 15.67 8.77 -3.94
N LEU A 117 15.34 10.02 -3.58
CA LEU A 117 16.04 11.24 -4.01
C LEU A 117 17.31 11.39 -3.16
#